data_AF-A0A542AIU5-F1
#
_entry.id   AF-A0A542AIU5-F1
#
_cell.length_a   1.000
_cell.length_b   1.000
_cell.length_c   1.000
_cell.angle_alpha   90.00
_cell.angle_beta   90.00
_cell.angle_gamma   90.00
#
_symmetry.space_group_name_H-M   'P 1'
#
loop_
_entity.id
_entity.type
_entity.pdbx_description
1 polymer ?
#
loop_
_entity_poly.entity_id
_entity_poly.type
_entity_poly.pdbx_seq_one_letter_code
_entity_poly.pdbx_strand_id
1 'polypeptide(L)' 'MPNQTTRNFLLLFKRGERISDIFLLRKGFTHNEIKKYKSCGYIAQCGINSSRNNLYVITDLGISARDS' A
#
# COMPACT_ATOMS: atom_id res chain seq x y z
N MET A 1 -12.91 -11.07 2.89
CA MET A 1 -13.02 -10.06 1.82
C MET A 1 -12.51 -8.72 2.35
N PRO A 2 -11.77 -7.94 1.54
CA PRO A 2 -11.27 -6.63 1.95
C PRO A 2 -12.42 -5.65 2.18
N ASN A 3 -12.34 -4.87 3.25
CA ASN A 3 -13.33 -3.84 3.54
C ASN A 3 -13.14 -2.61 2.61
N GLN A 4 -14.10 -1.69 2.62
CA GLN A 4 -14.07 -0.51 1.75
C GLN A 4 -12.80 0.33 1.91
N THR A 5 -12.30 0.50 3.14
CA THR A 5 -11.05 1.23 3.41
C THR A 5 -9.84 0.56 2.75
N THR A 6 -9.74 -0.76 2.85
CA THR A 6 -8.68 -1.54 2.18
C THR A 6 -8.78 -1.41 0.67
N ARG A 7 -9.97 -1.50 0.08
CA ARG A 7 -10.14 -1.31 -1.37
C ARG A 7 -9.71 0.10 -1.80
N ASN A 8 -10.15 1.14 -1.08
CA ASN A 8 -9.74 2.53 -1.33
C ASN A 8 -8.22 2.71 -1.23
N PHE A 9 -7.57 2.06 -0.27
CA PHE A 9 -6.11 2.04 -0.16
C PHE A 9 -5.45 1.40 -1.38
N LEU A 10 -5.91 0.23 -1.79
CA LEU A 10 -5.34 -0.53 -2.92
C LEU A 10 -5.54 0.18 -4.26
N LEU A 11 -6.60 0.96 -4.41
CA LEU A 11 -6.84 1.81 -5.58
C LEU A 11 -5.77 2.91 -5.77
N LEU A 12 -5.01 3.25 -4.73
CA LEU A 12 -3.90 4.20 -4.88
C LEU A 12 -2.75 3.63 -5.71
N PHE A 13 -2.58 2.30 -5.73
CA PHE A 13 -1.48 1.65 -6.42
C PHE A 13 -1.87 1.33 -7.87
N LYS A 14 -1.10 1.89 -8.81
CA LYS A 14 -1.12 1.40 -10.20
C LYS A 14 -0.12 0.27 -10.37
N ARG A 15 -0.36 -0.58 -11.37
CA ARG A 15 0.46 -1.75 -11.65
C ARG A 15 1.90 -1.30 -11.99
N GLY A 16 2.87 -1.77 -11.21
CA GLY A 16 4.28 -1.40 -11.37
C GLY A 16 4.69 -0.07 -10.71
N GLU A 17 3.77 0.67 -10.07
CA GLU A 17 4.12 1.89 -9.35
C GLU A 17 4.61 1.60 -7.93
N ARG A 18 5.57 2.43 -7.49
CA ARG A 18 6.09 2.46 -6.12
C ARG A 18 5.49 3.66 -5.40
N ILE A 19 4.90 3.44 -4.24
CA ILE A 19 4.30 4.49 -3.42
C ILE A 19 5.10 4.66 -2.13
N SER A 20 5.47 5.90 -1.82
CA SER A 20 6.16 6.22 -0.57
C SER A 20 5.21 6.22 0.63
N ASP A 21 5.70 5.82 1.81
CA ASP A 21 4.99 5.95 3.08
C ASP A 21 4.46 7.38 3.32
N ILE A 22 5.26 8.43 3.07
CA ILE A 22 4.84 9.83 3.23
C ILE A 22 3.61 10.18 2.38
N PHE A 23 3.47 9.60 1.18
CA PHE A 23 2.31 9.82 0.33
C PHE A 23 1.06 9.17 0.92
N LEU A 24 1.20 7.95 1.45
CA LEU A 24 0.10 7.25 2.11
C LEU A 24 -0.36 8.02 3.36
N LEU A 25 0.57 8.54 4.16
CA LEU A 25 0.25 9.39 5.30
C LEU A 25 -0.51 10.67 4.87
N ARG A 26 -0.07 11.32 3.79
CA ARG A 26 -0.77 12.50 3.23
C ARG A 26 -2.16 12.19 2.69
N LYS A 27 -2.42 10.94 2.30
CA LYS A 27 -3.75 10.46 1.91
C LYS A 27 -4.65 10.11 3.10
N GLY A 28 -4.16 10.27 4.32
CA GLY A 28 -4.92 10.05 5.55
C GLY A 28 -4.78 8.64 6.13
N PHE A 29 -3.91 7.79 5.56
CA PHE A 29 -3.66 6.46 6.13
C PHE A 29 -2.69 6.56 7.31
N THR A 30 -2.98 5.81 8.36
CA THR A 30 -2.13 5.73 9.54
C THR A 30 -0.99 4.72 9.36
N HIS A 31 0.08 4.87 10.14
CA HIS A 31 1.15 3.86 10.17
C HIS A 31 0.64 2.46 10.54
N ASN A 32 -0.39 2.37 11.38
CA ASN A 32 -0.99 1.09 11.76
C ASN A 32 -1.72 0.42 10.59
N GLU A 33 -2.45 1.19 9.78
CA GLU A 33 -3.11 0.67 8.57
C GLU A 33 -2.07 0.19 7.55
N ILE A 34 -1.03 0.97 7.29
CA ILE A 34 0.05 0.59 6.37
C ILE A 34 0.74 -0.70 6.84
N LYS A 35 1.05 -0.81 8.14
CA LYS A 35 1.61 -2.04 8.73
C LYS A 35 0.65 -3.22 8.57
N LYS A 36 -0.64 -3.02 8.82
CA LYS A 36 -1.67 -4.05 8.63
C LYS A 36 -1.72 -4.53 7.19
N TYR A 37 -1.73 -3.63 6.20
CA TYR A 37 -1.75 -4.00 4.79
C TYR A 37 -0.47 -4.71 4.34
N LYS A 38 0.68 -4.34 4.91
CA LYS A 38 1.95 -5.07 4.73
C LYS A 38 1.87 -6.48 5.34
N SER A 39 1.38 -6.61 6.57
CA SER A 39 1.22 -7.89 7.26
C SER A 39 0.20 -8.81 6.60
N CYS A 40 -0.87 -8.26 6.02
CA CYS A 40 -1.84 -9.00 5.21
C CYS A 40 -1.29 -9.39 3.83
N GLY A 41 -0.07 -8.97 3.48
CA GLY A 41 0.57 -9.29 2.21
C GLY A 41 0.02 -8.53 1.01
N TYR A 42 -0.81 -7.49 1.20
CA TYR A 42 -1.34 -6.68 0.09
C TYR A 42 -0.32 -5.74 -0.53
N ILE A 43 0.66 -5.31 0.28
CA ILE A 43 1.78 -4.49 -0.17
C ILE A 43 3.09 -5.06 0.36
N ALA A 44 4.15 -4.87 -0.38
CA ALA A 44 5.51 -5.25 0.02
C ALA A 44 6.41 -4.01 0.02
N GLN A 45 7.33 -3.95 0.98
CA GLN A 45 8.36 -2.93 0.98
C GLN A 45 9.43 -3.30 -0.06
N CYS A 46 9.65 -2.42 -1.02
CA CYS A 46 10.57 -2.65 -2.14
C CYS A 46 11.86 -1.84 -2.05
N GLY A 47 11.93 -0.85 -1.15
CA GLY A 47 13.13 -0.03 -0.98
C GLY A 47 12.88 1.20 -0.12
N ILE A 48 13.83 2.12 -0.19
CA ILE A 48 13.82 3.41 0.49
C ILE A 48 14.26 4.46 -0.55
N ASN A 49 13.60 5.61 -0.61
CA ASN A 49 13.99 6.69 -1.54
C ASN A 49 15.14 7.55 -0.98
N SER A 50 15.63 8.50 -1.78
CA SER A 50 16.70 9.43 -1.37
C SER A 50 16.36 10.27 -0.13
N SER A 51 15.07 10.53 0.12
CA SER A 51 14.57 11.23 1.32
C SER A 51 14.36 10.31 2.52
N ARG A 52 14.83 9.06 2.49
CA ARG A 52 14.68 8.04 3.55
C ARG A 52 13.23 7.61 3.84
N ASN A 53 12.34 7.77 2.86
CA ASN A 53 10.96 7.30 2.94
C ASN A 53 10.85 5.85 2.44
N ASN A 54 10.06 5.01 3.12
CA ASN A 54 9.84 3.64 2.70
C ASN A 54 9.02 3.61 1.41
N LEU A 55 9.43 2.79 0.44
CA LEU A 55 8.71 2.58 -0.81
C LEU A 55 7.98 1.23 -0.78
N TYR A 56 6.70 1.25 -1.14
CA TYR A 56 5.84 0.09 -1.22
C TYR A 56 5.37 -0.18 -2.64
N VAL A 57 5.19 -1.45 -2.97
CA VAL A 57 4.54 -1.91 -4.20
C VAL A 57 3.31 -2.74 -3.82
N ILE A 58 2.30 -2.73 -4.69
CA ILE A 58 1.17 -3.65 -4.58
C ILE A 58 1.59 -5.06 -4.99
N THR A 59 1.16 -6.07 -4.25
CA THR A 59 1.41 -7.48 -4.56
C THR A 59 0.27 -8.06 -5.38
N ASP A 60 0.44 -9.25 -5.96
CA ASP A 60 -0.63 -9.96 -6.66
C ASP A 60 -1.84 -10.24 -5.75
N LEU A 61 -1.60 -10.45 -4.45
CA LEU A 61 -2.65 -10.59 -3.45
C LEU A 61 -3.41 -9.28 -3.26
N GLY A 62 -2.71 -8.15 -3.22
CA GLY A 62 -3.30 -6.82 -3.19
C GLY A 62 -4.12 -6.51 -4.44
N ILE A 63 -3.64 -6.89 -5.63
CA ILE A 63 -4.39 -6.72 -6.89
C ILE A 63 -5.67 -7.57 -6.85
N SER A 64 -5.56 -8.85 -6.48
CA SER A 64 -6.71 -9.76 -6.36
C SER A 64 -7.75 -9.24 -5.35
N ALA A 65 -7.29 -8.69 -4.22
CA ALA A 65 -8.13 -8.07 -3.20
C ALA A 65 -8.80 -6.77 -3.70
N ARG A 66 -8.19 -6.04 -4.62
CA ARG A 66 -8.77 -4.82 -5.19
C ARG A 66 -9.90 -5.12 -6.17
N ASP A 67 -9.72 -6.18 -6.96
CA ASP A 67 -10.62 -6.53 -8.06
C ASP A 67 -11.74 -7.52 -7.63
N SER A 68 -11.75 -7.95 -6.36
CA SER A 68 -12.80 -8.77 -5.71
C SER A 68 -13.73 -7.94 -4.85
#